data_AF-A0A0N0AX64-F1
#
_entry.id   AF-A0A0N0AX64-F1
#
_cell.length_a   1.000
_cell.length_b   1.000
_cell.length_c   1.000
_cell.angle_alpha   90.00
_cell.angle_beta   90.00
_cell.angle_gamma   90.00
#
_symmetry.space_group_name_H-M   'P 1'
#
loop_
_entity.id
_entity.type
_entity.pdbx_description
1 polymer ?
#
loop_
_entity_poly.entity_id
_entity_poly.type
_entity_poly.pdbx_seq_one_letter_code
_entity_poly.pdbx_strand_id
1 'polypeptide(L)'
;MITSSLRVPKQGHTPRECEDAAHVLTGPDGSVLAAVADGASESLLAGEWAELLTRTVTDAARDDDCALQDADRFAAALVRAGEAWGEWLSDYVAEREADDRPIAWYEQPKLERGPHATVLAARFDTDASGVTRWDAAALGDSCLFHTRGDRLLRAFPIESAEAFDNAPGLVNAFNRDHDLLARHVRTVSGTAERGDGFFLCTDALAAWLLRAADRGDRPWQMLAEFTRSGDLDGFTAWLATARAEGLMRNDDVTVVHVDLG
;
A
#
# COMPACT_ATOMS: atom_id res chain seq x y z
N MET A 1 -3.39 -13.44 -15.33
CA MET A 1 -3.21 -12.23 -14.51
C MET A 1 -1.73 -11.89 -14.52
N ILE A 2 -1.37 -10.63 -14.79
CA ILE A 2 0.01 -10.15 -14.75
C ILE A 2 0.09 -9.11 -13.63
N THR A 3 1.12 -9.20 -12.80
CA THR A 3 1.35 -8.29 -11.69
C THR A 3 2.67 -7.56 -11.88
N SER A 4 2.67 -6.26 -11.65
CA SER A 4 3.88 -5.47 -11.59
C SER A 4 3.78 -4.38 -10.54
N SER A 5 4.93 -3.85 -10.12
CA SER A 5 5.00 -2.82 -9.11
C SER A 5 6.11 -1.83 -9.43
N LEU A 6 5.86 -0.55 -9.20
CA LEU A 6 6.85 0.51 -9.30
C LEU A 6 6.84 1.31 -7.99
N ARG A 7 8.02 1.67 -7.51
CA ARG A 7 8.21 2.47 -6.28
C ARG A 7 9.31 3.50 -6.52
N VAL A 8 9.00 4.76 -6.23
CA VAL A 8 9.90 5.90 -6.44
C VAL A 8 9.86 6.80 -5.22
N PRO A 9 11.02 7.12 -4.61
CA PRO A 9 11.05 7.98 -3.43
C PRO A 9 10.65 9.43 -3.75
N LYS A 10 10.35 10.20 -2.70
CA LYS A 10 10.20 11.65 -2.77
C LYS A 10 11.50 12.30 -3.25
N GLN A 11 11.39 13.47 -3.87
CA GLN A 11 12.53 14.13 -4.50
C GLN A 11 13.62 14.45 -3.46
N GLY A 12 14.86 14.08 -3.78
CA GLY A 12 16.02 14.27 -2.91
C GLY A 12 16.33 13.08 -2.00
N HIS A 13 15.45 12.08 -1.96
CA HIS A 13 15.65 10.85 -1.19
C HIS A 13 16.17 9.73 -2.10
N THR A 14 16.95 8.83 -1.52
CA THR A 14 17.40 7.59 -2.18
C THR A 14 16.30 6.52 -2.10
N PRO A 15 16.35 5.46 -2.93
CA PRO A 15 15.39 4.37 -2.84
C PRO A 15 15.34 3.66 -1.46
N ARG A 16 16.40 3.75 -0.65
CA ARG A 16 16.44 3.21 0.72
C ARG A 16 15.74 4.09 1.75
N GLU A 17 15.55 5.37 1.44
CA GLU A 17 14.86 6.34 2.29
C GLU A 17 13.38 6.48 1.91
N CYS A 18 12.88 5.60 1.03
CA CYS A 18 11.47 5.51 0.69
C CYS A 18 10.72 4.83 1.83
N GLU A 19 9.67 5.47 2.31
CA GLU A 19 8.87 5.01 3.45
C GLU A 19 7.65 4.20 3.00
N ASP A 20 7.39 4.15 1.69
CA ASP A 20 6.38 3.27 1.11
C ASP A 20 6.87 1.81 0.96
N ALA A 21 5.93 0.89 1.06
CA ALA A 21 6.14 -0.52 0.78
C ALA A 21 5.08 -1.12 -0.14
N ALA A 22 5.46 -2.19 -0.83
CA ALA A 22 4.56 -3.05 -1.57
C ALA A 22 4.99 -4.50 -1.45
N HIS A 23 4.02 -5.41 -1.39
CA HIS A 23 4.28 -6.84 -1.45
C HIS A 23 3.24 -7.56 -2.32
N VAL A 24 3.69 -8.53 -3.11
CA VAL A 24 2.84 -9.32 -4.00
C VAL A 24 3.18 -10.79 -3.85
N LEU A 25 2.16 -11.62 -3.64
CA LEU A 25 2.24 -13.08 -3.62
C LEU A 25 1.34 -13.65 -4.72
N THR A 26 1.85 -14.66 -5.42
CA THR A 26 1.06 -15.43 -6.39
C THR A 26 0.86 -16.84 -5.83
N GLY A 27 -0.39 -17.23 -5.65
CA GLY A 27 -0.77 -18.56 -5.21
C GLY A 27 -0.54 -19.63 -6.28
N PRO A 28 -0.41 -20.91 -5.88
CA PRO A 28 -0.21 -22.02 -6.81
C PRO A 28 -1.42 -22.26 -7.75
N ASP A 29 -2.59 -21.79 -7.35
CA ASP A 29 -3.84 -21.78 -8.12
C ASP A 29 -3.97 -20.58 -9.07
N GLY A 30 -2.96 -19.68 -9.08
CA GLY A 30 -2.98 -18.46 -9.87
C GLY A 30 -3.72 -17.29 -9.20
N SER A 31 -4.14 -17.43 -7.94
CA SER A 31 -4.59 -16.30 -7.12
C SER A 31 -3.46 -15.29 -6.93
N VAL A 32 -3.83 -14.03 -6.73
CA VAL A 32 -2.88 -12.95 -6.44
C VAL A 32 -3.29 -12.24 -5.17
N LEU A 33 -2.33 -12.03 -4.28
CA LEU A 33 -2.44 -11.16 -3.13
C LEU A 33 -1.47 -10.00 -3.32
N ALA A 34 -1.95 -8.78 -3.17
CA ALA A 34 -1.15 -7.57 -3.30
C ALA A 34 -1.44 -6.65 -2.12
N ALA A 35 -0.40 -6.02 -1.58
CA ALA A 35 -0.53 -5.00 -0.56
C ALA A 35 0.39 -3.81 -0.82
N VAL A 36 -0.04 -2.64 -0.39
CA VAL A 36 0.75 -1.41 -0.32
C VAL A 36 0.59 -0.77 1.06
N ALA A 37 1.61 -0.05 1.49
CA ALA A 37 1.61 0.73 2.72
C ALA A 37 2.42 2.00 2.51
N ASP A 38 1.98 3.08 3.15
CA ASP A 38 2.67 4.38 3.20
C ASP A 38 3.11 4.64 4.64
N GLY A 39 4.42 4.68 4.87
CA GLY A 39 5.02 4.95 6.17
C GLY A 39 5.03 6.46 6.48
N ALA A 40 4.49 6.83 7.64
CA ALA A 40 4.39 8.22 8.04
C ALA A 40 5.77 8.85 8.30
N SER A 41 6.16 9.85 7.51
CA SER A 41 7.48 10.49 7.53
C SER A 41 7.95 11.11 8.85
N GLU A 42 7.03 11.36 9.78
CA GLU A 42 7.39 11.86 11.12
C GLU A 42 7.94 10.76 12.04
N SER A 43 7.75 9.49 11.66
CA SER A 43 8.16 8.33 12.43
C SER A 43 9.55 7.85 12.05
N LEU A 44 10.31 7.35 13.04
CA LEU A 44 11.54 6.63 12.76
C LEU A 44 11.21 5.20 12.33
N LEU A 45 11.90 4.68 11.31
CA LEU A 45 11.73 3.32 10.76
C LEU A 45 10.34 3.08 10.11
N ALA A 46 9.77 4.13 9.49
CA ALA A 46 8.46 4.07 8.87
C ALA A 46 8.43 3.09 7.67
N GLY A 47 9.48 3.09 6.84
CA GLY A 47 9.60 2.18 5.70
C GLY A 47 9.71 0.71 6.11
N GLU A 48 10.49 0.42 7.16
CA GLU A 48 10.62 -0.94 7.70
C GLU A 48 9.29 -1.46 8.26
N TRP A 49 8.52 -0.59 8.90
CA TRP A 49 7.19 -0.91 9.38
C TRP A 49 6.18 -1.14 8.25
N ALA A 50 6.19 -0.29 7.21
CA ALA A 50 5.37 -0.47 6.02
C ALA A 50 5.68 -1.82 5.32
N GLU A 51 6.96 -2.19 5.21
CA GLU A 51 7.40 -3.46 4.65
C GLU A 51 6.92 -4.66 5.49
N LEU A 52 7.04 -4.58 6.82
CA LEU A 52 6.55 -5.63 7.71
C LEU A 52 5.02 -5.77 7.63
N LEU A 53 4.30 -4.65 7.60
CA LEU A 53 2.83 -4.62 7.48
C LEU A 53 2.37 -5.32 6.21
N THR A 54 2.87 -4.89 5.05
CA THR A 54 2.45 -5.44 3.74
C THR A 54 2.66 -6.94 3.68
N ARG A 55 3.80 -7.45 4.17
CA ARG A 55 4.07 -8.89 4.27
C ARG A 55 3.09 -9.60 5.19
N THR A 56 2.91 -9.08 6.40
CA THR A 56 2.06 -9.72 7.41
C THR A 56 0.60 -9.81 6.97
N VAL A 57 0.06 -8.76 6.35
CA VAL A 57 -1.34 -8.78 5.88
C VAL A 57 -1.54 -9.69 4.68
N THR A 58 -0.56 -9.79 3.77
CA THR A 58 -0.65 -10.76 2.67
C THR A 58 -0.50 -12.21 3.16
N ASP A 59 0.35 -12.47 4.15
CA ASP A 59 0.46 -13.81 4.74
C ASP A 59 -0.82 -14.20 5.47
N ALA A 60 -1.41 -13.26 6.22
CA ALA A 60 -2.72 -13.45 6.83
C ALA A 60 -3.81 -13.79 5.81
N ALA A 61 -3.84 -13.08 4.67
CA ALA A 61 -4.82 -13.30 3.61
C ALA A 61 -4.57 -14.56 2.77
N ARG A 62 -3.33 -15.05 2.76
CA ARG A 62 -2.95 -16.36 2.20
C ARG A 62 -3.44 -17.49 3.10
N ASP A 63 -3.35 -17.31 4.42
CA ASP A 63 -3.70 -18.33 5.40
C ASP A 63 -5.20 -18.33 5.78
N ASP A 64 -5.91 -17.22 5.54
CA ASP A 64 -7.35 -17.07 5.82
C ASP A 64 -8.08 -16.32 4.68
N ASP A 65 -8.92 -17.05 3.94
CA ASP A 65 -9.70 -16.53 2.82
C ASP A 65 -10.63 -15.36 3.18
N CYS A 66 -11.03 -15.24 4.46
CA CYS A 66 -11.92 -14.18 4.92
C CYS A 66 -11.16 -12.95 5.46
N ALA A 67 -9.83 -12.97 5.51
CA ALA A 67 -9.03 -11.92 6.17
C ALA A 67 -9.23 -10.52 5.58
N LEU A 68 -9.58 -10.42 4.28
CA LEU A 68 -9.82 -9.15 3.60
C LEU A 68 -11.31 -8.78 3.49
N GLN A 69 -12.20 -9.68 3.89
CA GLN A 69 -13.65 -9.48 3.84
C GLN A 69 -14.21 -8.97 5.17
N ASP A 70 -13.49 -9.25 6.26
CA ASP A 70 -13.94 -9.02 7.63
C ASP A 70 -12.97 -8.08 8.36
N ALA A 71 -13.52 -7.00 8.93
CA ALA A 71 -12.74 -5.96 9.57
C ALA A 71 -12.01 -6.44 10.83
N ASP A 72 -12.62 -7.33 11.61
CA ASP A 72 -12.02 -7.90 12.82
C ASP A 72 -10.86 -8.84 12.43
N ARG A 73 -11.03 -9.67 11.40
CA ARG A 73 -9.95 -10.54 10.91
C ARG A 73 -8.76 -9.74 10.35
N PHE A 74 -9.03 -8.67 9.61
CA PHE A 74 -7.96 -7.79 9.14
C PHE A 74 -7.28 -7.07 10.31
N ALA A 75 -8.04 -6.56 11.28
CA ALA A 75 -7.49 -5.95 12.50
C ALA A 75 -6.61 -6.94 13.30
N ALA A 76 -7.00 -8.20 13.39
CA ALA A 76 -6.16 -9.24 14.00
C ALA A 76 -4.82 -9.43 13.26
N ALA A 77 -4.78 -9.28 11.92
CA ALA A 77 -3.53 -9.26 11.17
C ALA A 77 -2.66 -8.04 11.49
N LEU A 78 -3.27 -6.86 11.69
CA LEU A 78 -2.55 -5.65 12.09
C LEU A 78 -1.95 -5.77 13.50
N VAL A 79 -2.68 -6.40 14.44
CA VAL A 79 -2.16 -6.71 15.78
C VAL A 79 -0.96 -7.65 15.69
N ARG A 80 -1.05 -8.73 14.88
CA ARG A 80 0.07 -9.65 14.63
C ARG A 80 1.28 -8.96 14.03
N ALA A 81 1.08 -8.04 13.09
CA ALA A 81 2.17 -7.27 12.50
C ALA A 81 2.91 -6.47 13.58
N GLY A 82 2.17 -5.85 14.49
CA GLY A 82 2.79 -5.16 15.61
C GLY A 82 3.54 -6.08 16.57
N GLU A 83 3.03 -7.27 16.86
CA GLU A 83 3.76 -8.27 17.66
C GLU A 83 5.11 -8.63 17.01
N ALA A 84 5.09 -8.92 15.71
CA ALA A 84 6.30 -9.18 14.93
C ALA A 84 7.26 -7.97 14.88
N TRP A 85 6.73 -6.75 14.88
CA TRP A 85 7.55 -5.54 15.01
C TRP A 85 8.33 -5.48 16.31
N GLY A 86 7.75 -5.96 17.42
CA GLY A 86 8.45 -6.00 18.71
C GLY A 86 9.71 -6.87 18.66
N GLU A 87 9.63 -8.02 18.00
CA GLU A 87 10.77 -8.91 17.76
C GLU A 87 11.78 -8.26 16.80
N TRP A 88 11.31 -7.75 15.67
CA TRP A 88 12.15 -7.07 14.68
C TRP A 88 12.93 -5.88 15.27
N LEU A 89 12.27 -5.07 16.09
CA LEU A 89 12.90 -3.91 16.73
C LEU A 89 13.97 -4.34 17.74
N SER A 90 13.73 -5.41 18.49
CA SER A 90 14.73 -5.97 19.41
C SER A 90 15.99 -6.40 18.64
N ASP A 91 15.81 -7.09 17.52
CA ASP A 91 16.92 -7.53 16.66
C ASP A 91 17.66 -6.33 16.06
N TYR A 92 16.93 -5.34 15.55
CA TYR A 92 17.50 -4.09 15.03
C TYR A 92 18.38 -3.37 16.06
N VAL A 93 17.90 -3.23 17.30
CA VAL A 93 18.68 -2.59 18.38
C VAL A 93 19.92 -3.40 18.70
N ALA A 94 19.81 -4.73 18.82
CA ALA A 94 20.94 -5.60 19.10
C ALA A 94 22.01 -5.57 17.99
N GLU A 95 21.59 -5.54 16.71
CA GLU A 95 22.49 -5.41 15.56
C GLU A 95 23.23 -4.07 15.58
N ARG A 96 22.52 -2.97 15.86
CA ARG A 96 23.08 -1.62 15.98
C ARG A 96 24.13 -1.54 17.09
N GLU A 97 23.88 -2.18 18.22
CA GLU A 97 24.86 -2.29 19.32
C GLU A 97 26.07 -3.12 18.93
N ALA A 98 25.87 -4.27 18.26
CA ALA A 98 26.95 -5.15 17.81
C ALA A 98 27.87 -4.47 16.76
N ASP A 99 27.31 -3.59 15.94
CA ASP A 99 28.01 -2.81 14.92
C ASP A 99 28.73 -1.55 15.46
N ASP A 100 28.76 -1.35 16.78
CA ASP A 100 29.30 -0.13 17.44
C ASP A 100 28.60 1.16 16.98
N ARG A 101 27.30 1.05 16.64
CA ARG A 101 26.43 2.17 16.27
C ARG A 101 25.14 2.15 17.10
N PRO A 102 25.23 2.26 18.44
CA PRO A 102 24.07 2.19 19.31
C PRO A 102 23.05 3.28 18.98
N ILE A 103 21.79 3.04 19.37
CA ILE A 103 20.71 4.02 19.23
C ILE A 103 21.11 5.33 19.90
N ALA A 104 21.11 6.42 19.14
CA ALA A 104 21.45 7.72 19.68
C ALA A 104 20.32 8.24 20.58
N TRP A 105 20.68 9.05 21.58
CA TRP A 105 19.72 9.59 22.56
C TRP A 105 18.55 10.37 21.92
N TYR A 106 18.76 10.96 20.74
CA TYR A 106 17.71 11.69 20.00
C TYR A 106 16.80 10.78 19.16
N GLU A 107 17.22 9.54 18.89
CA GLU A 107 16.42 8.52 18.19
C GLU A 107 15.46 7.82 19.17
N GLN A 108 15.89 7.65 20.42
CA GLN A 108 15.16 6.91 21.44
C GLN A 108 13.70 7.37 21.62
N PRO A 109 13.38 8.68 21.76
CA PRO A 109 11.98 9.12 21.87
C PRO A 109 11.13 8.79 20.63
N LYS A 110 11.74 8.72 19.44
CA LYS A 110 11.02 8.34 18.21
C LYS A 110 10.79 6.83 18.14
N LEU A 111 11.77 6.03 18.56
CA LEU A 111 11.62 4.58 18.68
C LEU A 111 10.55 4.20 19.70
N GLU A 112 10.50 4.87 20.85
CA GLU A 112 9.49 4.62 21.90
C GLU A 112 8.06 4.95 21.46
N ARG A 113 7.89 5.94 20.56
CA ARG A 113 6.58 6.23 19.95
C ARG A 113 6.16 5.19 18.91
N GLY A 114 7.14 4.56 18.28
CA GLY A 114 6.93 3.54 17.24
C GLY A 114 6.50 4.14 15.90
N PRO A 115 6.73 3.40 14.81
CA PRO A 115 6.32 3.83 13.49
C PRO A 115 4.82 3.71 13.26
N HIS A 116 4.35 4.53 12.32
CA HIS A 116 2.98 4.59 11.85
C HIS A 116 2.96 4.40 10.35
N ALA A 117 1.96 3.71 9.82
CA ALA A 117 1.77 3.57 8.38
C ALA A 117 0.30 3.33 8.04
N THR A 118 -0.07 3.65 6.80
CA THR A 118 -1.32 3.18 6.18
C THR A 118 -1.11 1.75 5.67
N VAL A 119 -2.19 1.03 5.39
CA VAL A 119 -2.08 -0.28 4.73
C VAL A 119 -3.34 -0.58 3.92
N LEU A 120 -3.15 -1.14 2.74
CA LEU A 120 -4.18 -1.66 1.86
C LEU A 120 -3.72 -3.03 1.34
N ALA A 121 -4.58 -4.04 1.44
CA ALA A 121 -4.37 -5.35 0.85
C ALA A 121 -5.55 -5.75 -0.03
N ALA A 122 -5.28 -6.47 -1.11
CA ALA A 122 -6.28 -6.99 -2.02
C ALA A 122 -5.94 -8.43 -2.46
N ARG A 123 -6.98 -9.24 -2.61
CA ARG A 123 -6.94 -10.60 -3.14
C ARG A 123 -7.70 -10.67 -4.45
N PHE A 124 -7.20 -11.46 -5.38
CA PHE A 124 -7.80 -11.71 -6.68
C PHE A 124 -7.78 -13.21 -6.99
N ASP A 125 -8.96 -13.82 -7.11
CA ASP A 125 -9.14 -15.24 -7.40
C ASP A 125 -9.92 -15.39 -8.70
N THR A 126 -9.32 -15.99 -9.73
CA THR A 126 -9.99 -16.23 -11.01
C THR A 126 -10.49 -17.66 -11.10
N ASP A 127 -11.79 -17.81 -11.29
CA ASP A 127 -12.40 -19.13 -11.43
C ASP A 127 -12.25 -19.71 -12.85
N ALA A 128 -12.68 -20.96 -13.02
CA ALA A 128 -12.60 -21.65 -14.31
C ALA A 128 -13.48 -21.02 -15.42
N SER A 129 -14.44 -20.16 -15.08
CA SER A 129 -15.26 -19.43 -16.04
C SER A 129 -14.59 -18.13 -16.53
N GLY A 130 -13.47 -17.74 -15.92
CA GLY A 130 -12.74 -16.51 -16.22
C GLY A 130 -13.28 -15.28 -15.48
N VAL A 131 -14.16 -15.47 -14.49
CA VAL A 131 -14.59 -14.41 -13.58
C VAL A 131 -13.59 -14.32 -12.43
N THR A 132 -13.14 -13.11 -12.13
CA THR A 132 -12.25 -12.85 -11.00
C THR A 132 -13.05 -12.31 -9.84
N ARG A 133 -13.11 -13.03 -8.72
CA ARG A 133 -13.52 -12.45 -7.43
C ARG A 133 -12.36 -11.64 -6.87
N TRP A 134 -12.67 -10.51 -6.27
CA TRP A 134 -11.68 -9.73 -5.55
C TRP A 134 -12.22 -9.19 -4.24
N ASP A 135 -11.34 -9.10 -3.26
CA ASP A 135 -11.61 -8.63 -1.90
C ASP A 135 -10.48 -7.68 -1.49
N ALA A 136 -10.80 -6.59 -0.81
CA ALA A 136 -9.81 -5.63 -0.35
C ALA A 136 -10.15 -5.10 1.05
N ALA A 137 -9.11 -4.87 1.85
CA ALA A 137 -9.20 -4.26 3.16
C ALA A 137 -8.15 -3.17 3.32
N ALA A 138 -8.51 -2.07 3.97
CA ALA A 138 -7.63 -0.93 4.17
C ALA A 138 -7.81 -0.27 5.55
N LEU A 139 -6.72 0.29 6.06
CA LEU A 139 -6.70 1.28 7.14
C LEU A 139 -5.77 2.41 6.73
N GLY A 140 -6.32 3.61 6.56
CA GLY A 140 -5.63 4.79 6.04
C GLY A 140 -6.15 5.19 4.66
N ASP A 141 -5.29 5.82 3.86
CA ASP A 141 -5.62 6.47 2.59
C ASP A 141 -4.86 5.92 1.38
N SER A 142 -4.09 4.84 1.53
CA SER A 142 -3.70 3.99 0.40
C SER A 142 -4.95 3.45 -0.31
N CYS A 143 -5.01 3.55 -1.64
CA CYS A 143 -6.22 3.29 -2.41
C CYS A 143 -6.09 2.19 -3.47
N LEU A 144 -7.17 1.44 -3.67
CA LEU A 144 -7.41 0.52 -4.78
C LEU A 144 -8.33 1.18 -5.82
N PHE A 145 -7.97 1.04 -7.09
CA PHE A 145 -8.76 1.49 -8.23
C PHE A 145 -9.06 0.31 -9.16
N HIS A 146 -10.33 0.02 -9.41
CA HIS A 146 -10.80 -0.97 -10.39
C HIS A 146 -11.20 -0.27 -11.68
N THR A 147 -10.62 -0.68 -12.81
CA THR A 147 -10.79 -0.02 -14.10
C THR A 147 -11.20 -1.00 -15.20
N ARG A 148 -11.98 -0.51 -16.17
CA ARG A 148 -12.38 -1.24 -17.37
C ARG A 148 -12.41 -0.30 -18.58
N GLY A 149 -11.44 -0.44 -19.47
CA GLY A 149 -11.28 0.44 -20.63
C GLY A 149 -11.13 1.91 -20.20
N ASP A 150 -12.08 2.76 -20.61
CA ASP A 150 -12.11 4.19 -20.30
C ASP A 150 -12.87 4.53 -19.01
N ARG A 151 -13.18 3.54 -18.16
CA ARG A 151 -13.99 3.75 -16.95
C ARG A 151 -13.26 3.34 -15.68
N LEU A 152 -13.30 4.22 -14.69
CA LEU A 152 -13.07 3.89 -13.29
C LEU A 152 -14.36 3.29 -12.72
N LEU A 153 -14.33 2.01 -12.36
CA LEU A 153 -15.48 1.27 -11.83
C LEU A 153 -15.59 1.39 -10.30
N ARG A 154 -14.44 1.44 -9.62
CA ARG A 154 -14.36 1.54 -8.16
C ARG A 154 -13.10 2.31 -7.76
N ALA A 155 -13.23 3.13 -6.72
CA ALA A 155 -12.15 3.66 -5.91
C ALA A 155 -12.42 3.25 -4.45
N PHE A 156 -11.38 2.96 -3.68
CA PHE A 156 -11.50 2.49 -2.30
C PHE A 156 -10.19 2.72 -1.54
N PRO A 157 -10.17 3.08 -0.25
CA PRO A 157 -11.31 3.47 0.57
C PRO A 157 -11.76 4.91 0.32
N ILE A 158 -10.90 5.73 -0.31
CA ILE A 158 -11.22 7.11 -0.66
C ILE A 158 -11.76 7.17 -2.09
N GLU A 159 -12.91 7.82 -2.26
CA GLU A 159 -13.63 7.91 -3.53
C GLU A 159 -13.50 9.28 -4.21
N SER A 160 -13.00 10.31 -3.52
CA SER A 160 -12.79 11.64 -4.10
C SER A 160 -11.45 12.26 -3.67
N ALA A 161 -10.87 13.09 -4.55
CA ALA A 161 -9.58 13.71 -4.28
C ALA A 161 -9.60 14.71 -3.11
N GLU A 162 -10.75 15.30 -2.80
CA GLU A 162 -10.93 16.26 -1.70
C GLU A 162 -11.03 15.59 -0.33
N ALA A 163 -11.23 14.27 -0.29
CA ALA A 163 -11.32 13.51 0.96
C ALA A 163 -9.94 13.10 1.51
N PHE A 164 -8.86 13.32 0.77
CA PHE A 164 -7.50 13.23 1.31
C PHE A 164 -7.25 14.41 2.25
N ASP A 165 -6.81 14.12 3.46
CA ASP A 165 -6.37 15.10 4.43
C ASP A 165 -4.96 14.79 4.94
N ASN A 166 -4.47 15.54 5.92
CA ASN A 166 -3.12 15.35 6.48
C ASN A 166 -3.10 14.44 7.71
N ALA A 167 -4.21 13.81 8.06
CA ALA A 167 -4.36 13.00 9.27
C ALA A 167 -5.19 11.73 9.00
N PRO A 168 -4.78 10.87 8.04
CA PRO A 168 -5.43 9.60 7.83
C PRO A 168 -5.33 8.71 9.07
N GLY A 169 -6.22 7.71 9.17
CA GLY A 169 -6.04 6.65 10.15
C GLY A 169 -4.72 5.93 9.89
N LEU A 170 -3.89 5.75 10.91
CA LEU A 170 -2.61 5.07 10.79
C LEU A 170 -2.52 3.88 11.75
N VAL A 171 -1.88 2.81 11.29
CA VAL A 171 -1.50 1.67 12.13
C VAL A 171 -0.19 1.99 12.82
N ASN A 172 -0.24 2.21 14.14
CA ASN A 172 0.96 2.30 14.96
C ASN A 172 1.47 0.90 15.33
N ALA A 173 2.78 0.67 15.23
CA ALA A 173 3.39 -0.63 15.46
C ALA A 173 3.24 -1.18 16.89
N PHE A 174 2.94 -0.32 17.88
CA PHE A 174 2.69 -0.71 19.27
C PHE A 174 1.21 -0.69 19.66
N ASN A 175 0.32 -0.25 18.77
CA ASN A 175 -1.11 -0.32 19.05
C ASN A 175 -1.58 -1.78 19.01
N ARG A 176 -2.21 -2.22 20.11
CA ARG A 176 -2.79 -3.56 20.28
C ARG A 176 -4.29 -3.53 20.51
N ASP A 177 -4.91 -2.35 20.46
CA ASP A 177 -6.35 -2.20 20.61
C ASP A 177 -7.04 -2.70 19.34
N HIS A 178 -7.38 -3.99 19.35
CA HIS A 178 -8.07 -4.69 18.27
C HIS A 178 -9.36 -3.97 17.87
N ASP A 179 -10.21 -3.61 18.84
CA ASP A 179 -11.51 -3.01 18.58
C ASP A 179 -11.37 -1.59 18.00
N LEU A 180 -10.34 -0.85 18.40
CA LEU A 180 -9.99 0.42 17.76
C LEU A 180 -9.54 0.21 16.31
N LEU A 181 -8.67 -0.75 16.04
CA LEU A 181 -8.22 -1.05 14.68
C LEU A 181 -9.40 -1.48 13.80
N ALA A 182 -10.20 -2.47 14.24
CA ALA A 182 -11.35 -2.98 13.50
C ALA A 182 -12.36 -1.88 13.13
N ARG A 183 -12.60 -0.90 14.02
CA ARG A 183 -13.46 0.26 13.74
C ARG A 183 -12.96 1.15 12.60
N HIS A 184 -11.65 1.21 12.39
CA HIS A 184 -11.03 2.03 11.35
C HIS A 184 -10.75 1.25 10.06
N VAL A 185 -10.79 -0.08 10.10
CA VAL A 185 -10.72 -0.90 8.89
C VAL A 185 -11.94 -0.66 8.02
N ARG A 186 -11.70 -0.60 6.71
CA ARG A 186 -12.72 -0.66 5.67
C ARG A 186 -12.47 -1.91 4.85
N THR A 187 -13.55 -2.53 4.36
CA THR A 187 -13.48 -3.68 3.45
C THR A 187 -14.40 -3.45 2.26
N VAL A 188 -14.05 -4.04 1.12
CA VAL A 188 -14.88 -4.05 -0.10
C VAL A 188 -14.61 -5.32 -0.88
N SER A 189 -15.65 -5.82 -1.55
CA SER A 189 -15.57 -7.00 -2.39
C SER A 189 -16.26 -6.75 -3.73
N GLY A 190 -15.84 -7.49 -4.75
CA GLY A 190 -16.47 -7.41 -6.06
C GLY A 190 -16.09 -8.54 -6.99
N THR A 191 -16.53 -8.39 -8.23
CA THR A 191 -16.16 -9.25 -9.34
C THR A 191 -15.57 -8.43 -10.47
N ALA A 192 -14.68 -9.03 -11.23
CA ALA A 192 -14.06 -8.47 -12.40
C ALA A 192 -14.03 -9.50 -13.52
N GLU A 193 -13.84 -8.99 -14.73
CA GLU A 193 -13.78 -9.78 -15.95
C GLU A 193 -12.39 -9.64 -16.57
N ARG A 194 -12.06 -10.57 -17.46
CA ARG A 194 -10.87 -10.43 -18.32
C ARG A 194 -10.87 -9.05 -19.00
N GLY A 195 -9.71 -8.40 -19.00
CA GLY A 195 -9.50 -7.04 -19.53
C GLY A 195 -9.63 -5.93 -18.48
N ASP A 196 -10.07 -6.23 -17.26
CA ASP A 196 -10.05 -5.26 -16.16
C ASP A 196 -8.64 -5.10 -15.59
N GLY A 197 -8.37 -3.92 -15.02
CA GLY A 197 -7.12 -3.61 -14.34
C GLY A 197 -7.35 -3.05 -12.94
N PHE A 198 -6.48 -3.42 -12.01
CA PHE A 198 -6.48 -2.92 -10.63
C PHE A 198 -5.18 -2.21 -10.29
N PHE A 199 -5.27 -1.05 -9.67
CA PHE A 199 -4.12 -0.28 -9.19
C PHE A 199 -4.24 -0.07 -7.69
N LEU A 200 -3.28 -0.57 -6.93
CA LEU A 200 -3.11 -0.23 -5.51
C LEU A 200 -2.05 0.85 -5.43
N CYS A 201 -2.36 1.98 -4.83
CA CYS A 201 -1.51 3.18 -4.81
C CYS A 201 -1.39 3.75 -3.40
N THR A 202 -0.23 4.30 -3.06
CA THR A 202 -0.05 5.17 -1.88
C THR A 202 -0.62 6.58 -2.13
N ASP A 203 -0.73 7.39 -1.08
CA ASP A 203 -1.59 8.58 -0.98
C ASP A 203 -1.39 9.59 -2.13
N ALA A 204 -0.13 9.92 -2.45
CA ALA A 204 0.22 10.96 -3.39
C ALA A 204 -0.21 10.60 -4.81
N LEU A 205 -0.04 9.32 -5.19
CA LEU A 205 -0.46 8.81 -6.48
C LEU A 205 -1.98 8.60 -6.52
N ALA A 206 -2.58 8.11 -5.44
CA ALA A 206 -4.02 7.93 -5.33
C ALA A 206 -4.77 9.25 -5.47
N ALA A 207 -4.34 10.30 -4.75
CA ALA A 207 -4.90 11.64 -4.84
C ALA A 207 -4.73 12.23 -6.24
N TRP A 208 -3.55 12.07 -6.87
CA TRP A 208 -3.33 12.51 -8.25
C TRP A 208 -4.27 11.79 -9.24
N LEU A 209 -4.42 10.47 -9.10
CA LEU A 209 -5.25 9.65 -9.97
C LEU A 209 -6.71 10.10 -9.90
N LEU A 210 -7.27 10.29 -8.70
CA LEU A 210 -8.65 10.79 -8.54
C LEU A 210 -8.81 12.19 -9.15
N ARG A 211 -7.89 13.14 -8.88
CA ARG A 211 -7.97 14.48 -9.47
C ARG A 211 -7.96 14.46 -11.00
N ALA A 212 -7.20 13.55 -11.60
CA ALA A 212 -7.17 13.39 -13.06
C ALA A 212 -8.47 12.77 -13.57
N ALA A 213 -8.98 11.74 -12.92
CA ALA A 213 -10.26 11.12 -13.26
C ALA A 213 -11.43 12.12 -13.17
N ASP A 214 -11.45 12.99 -12.15
CA ASP A 214 -12.48 14.02 -11.96
C ASP A 214 -12.51 15.06 -13.09
N ARG A 215 -11.38 15.27 -13.78
CA ARG A 215 -11.29 16.12 -14.98
C ARG A 215 -11.71 15.40 -16.26
N GLY A 216 -12.03 14.11 -16.19
CA GLY A 216 -12.36 13.27 -17.34
C GLY A 216 -11.15 12.62 -18.02
N ASP A 217 -9.96 12.70 -17.42
CA ASP A 217 -8.76 12.01 -17.90
C ASP A 217 -8.84 10.50 -17.59
N ARG A 218 -7.97 9.69 -18.20
CA ARG A 218 -7.82 8.25 -17.91
C ARG A 218 -6.42 7.93 -17.38
N PRO A 219 -6.06 8.42 -16.18
CA PRO A 219 -4.71 8.28 -15.62
C PRO A 219 -4.23 6.82 -15.56
N TRP A 220 -5.14 5.85 -15.37
CA TRP A 220 -4.83 4.43 -15.36
C TRP A 220 -4.28 3.90 -16.69
N GLN A 221 -4.57 4.53 -17.84
CA GLN A 221 -4.00 4.09 -19.12
C GLN A 221 -2.49 4.34 -19.18
N MET A 222 -2.09 5.55 -18.79
CA MET A 222 -0.67 5.92 -18.67
C MET A 222 0.04 5.08 -17.60
N LEU A 223 -0.59 4.88 -16.43
CA LEU A 223 -0.02 3.99 -15.40
C LEU A 223 0.12 2.55 -15.90
N ALA A 224 -0.83 2.04 -16.67
CA ALA A 224 -0.76 0.71 -17.25
C ALA A 224 0.43 0.58 -18.22
N GLU A 225 0.76 1.63 -18.99
CA GLU A 225 1.93 1.62 -19.89
C GLU A 225 3.24 1.48 -19.10
N PHE A 226 3.46 2.31 -18.09
CA PHE A 226 4.66 2.23 -17.24
C PHE A 226 4.77 0.89 -16.52
N THR A 227 3.67 0.46 -15.91
CA THR A 227 3.66 -0.77 -15.09
C THR A 227 3.78 -2.04 -15.92
N ARG A 228 3.17 -2.14 -17.11
CA ARG A 228 3.32 -3.33 -17.97
C ARG A 228 4.71 -3.44 -18.57
N SER A 229 5.31 -2.31 -18.93
CA SER A 229 6.67 -2.28 -19.49
C SER A 229 7.75 -2.40 -18.42
N GLY A 230 7.41 -2.11 -17.15
CA GLY A 230 8.39 -1.99 -16.07
C GLY A 230 9.30 -0.77 -16.23
N ASP A 231 8.84 0.26 -16.96
CA ASP A 231 9.61 1.47 -17.26
C ASP A 231 9.71 2.40 -16.03
N LEU A 232 10.59 2.02 -15.11
CA LEU A 232 10.84 2.77 -13.88
C LEU A 232 11.46 4.15 -14.17
N ASP A 233 12.33 4.25 -15.18
CA ASP A 233 13.00 5.51 -15.52
C ASP A 233 12.00 6.52 -16.11
N GLY A 234 11.16 6.08 -17.05
CA GLY A 234 10.08 6.89 -17.59
C GLY A 234 9.05 7.29 -16.53
N PHE A 235 8.68 6.36 -15.65
CA PHE A 235 7.79 6.64 -14.52
C PHE A 235 8.40 7.69 -13.57
N THR A 236 9.69 7.57 -13.26
CA THR A 236 10.42 8.53 -12.41
C THR A 236 10.48 9.91 -13.05
N ALA A 237 10.77 9.99 -14.36
CA ALA A 237 10.82 11.25 -15.09
C ALA A 237 9.43 11.94 -15.16
N TRP A 238 8.38 11.15 -15.35
CA TRP A 238 7.00 11.62 -15.31
C TRP A 238 6.64 12.16 -13.92
N LEU A 239 6.96 11.44 -12.85
CA LEU A 239 6.73 11.90 -11.47
C LEU A 239 7.44 13.21 -11.17
N ALA A 240 8.69 13.38 -11.62
CA ALA A 240 9.43 14.62 -11.46
C ALA A 240 8.72 15.80 -12.13
N THR A 241 8.13 15.59 -13.31
CA THR A 241 7.34 16.61 -14.01
C THR A 241 6.05 16.91 -13.26
N ALA A 242 5.29 15.89 -12.86
CA ALA A 242 4.04 16.06 -12.13
C ALA A 242 4.22 16.80 -10.80
N ARG A 243 5.33 16.54 -10.08
CA ARG A 243 5.71 17.26 -8.86
C ARG A 243 6.09 18.71 -9.15
N ALA A 244 6.91 18.95 -10.18
CA ALA A 244 7.36 20.30 -10.55
C ALA A 244 6.20 21.21 -11.02
N GLU A 245 5.18 20.63 -11.66
CA GLU A 245 3.96 21.33 -12.09
C GLU A 245 2.92 21.49 -10.96
N GLY A 246 3.19 20.97 -9.76
CA GLY A 246 2.27 21.04 -8.62
C GLY A 246 1.03 20.14 -8.77
N LEU A 247 1.04 19.19 -9.70
CA LEU A 247 -0.05 18.23 -9.89
C LEU A 247 -0.04 17.13 -8.81
N MET A 248 1.13 16.86 -8.24
CA MET A 248 1.35 15.84 -7.21
C MET A 248 2.22 16.38 -6.08
N ARG A 249 1.92 16.01 -4.84
CA ARG A 249 2.76 16.31 -3.67
C ARG A 249 4.14 15.67 -3.85
N ASN A 250 5.17 16.31 -3.32
CA ASN A 250 6.49 15.69 -3.26
C ASN A 250 6.50 14.65 -2.14
N ASP A 251 6.02 13.45 -2.43
CA ASP A 251 6.04 12.31 -1.54
C ASP A 251 6.53 11.03 -2.19
N ASP A 252 6.76 10.00 -1.38
CA ASP A 252 6.98 8.65 -1.87
C ASP A 252 5.78 8.20 -2.71
N VAL A 253 6.06 7.42 -3.76
CA VAL A 253 5.02 6.92 -4.66
C VAL A 253 5.24 5.45 -4.92
N THR A 254 4.22 4.67 -4.62
CA THR A 254 4.17 3.24 -4.88
C THR A 254 2.89 2.88 -5.61
N VAL A 255 3.03 2.01 -6.61
CA VAL A 255 1.91 1.40 -7.32
C VAL A 255 2.14 -0.09 -7.50
N VAL A 256 1.10 -0.88 -7.24
CA VAL A 256 0.98 -2.26 -7.70
C VAL A 256 -0.14 -2.33 -8.73
N HIS A 257 0.15 -2.86 -9.91
CA HIS A 257 -0.82 -3.09 -10.98
C HIS A 257 -1.09 -4.59 -11.12
N VAL A 258 -2.37 -4.95 -11.09
CA VAL A 258 -2.88 -6.29 -11.35
C VAL A 258 -3.73 -6.24 -12.63
N ASP A 259 -3.21 -6.81 -13.70
CA ASP A 259 -3.83 -6.83 -15.03
C ASP A 259 -4.48 -8.19 -15.31
N LEU A 260 -5.79 -8.20 -15.58
CA LEU A 260 -6.54 -9.43 -15.87
C LEU A 260 -6.43 -9.88 -17.35
N GLY A 261 -5.77 -9.08 -18.20
CA GLY A 261 -5.28 -9.44 -19.54
C GLY A 261 -6.28 -9.37 -20.68
#